data_AF-A0A258ZP96-F1
#
_entry.id   AF-A0A258ZP96-F1
#
_cell.length_a   1.000
_cell.length_b   1.000
_cell.length_c   1.000
_cell.angle_alpha   90.00
_cell.angle_beta   90.00
_cell.angle_gamma   90.00
#
_symmetry.space_group_name_H-M   'P 1'
#
loop_
_entity.id
_entity.type
_entity.pdbx_description
1 polymer ?
#
loop_
_entity_poly.entity_id
_entity_poly.type
_entity_poly.pdbx_seq_one_letter_code
_entity_poly.pdbx_strand_id
1 'polypeptide(L)'
;LLGRPEARKILMMISDGAPVDDSTLSVNAGNYLERHLRHIIWQVENRSPVELIAIGIGHDVTRYYKRAVTIVDAEELGGVMTEKLAELFSETPPAPTKTSGRKRLH
;
A
#
# COMPACT_ATOMS: atom_id res chain seq x y z
N LEU A 1 -1.54 9.16 -8.89
CA LEU A 1 -0.44 9.38 -7.93
C LEU A 1 0.92 9.61 -8.59
N LEU A 2 1.36 8.76 -9.53
CA LEU A 2 2.70 8.87 -10.12
C LEU A 2 2.95 10.16 -10.92
N GLY A 3 1.92 10.70 -11.59
CA GLY A 3 2.02 11.97 -12.33
C GLY A 3 2.04 13.23 -11.47
N ARG A 4 2.00 13.12 -10.13
CA ARG A 4 1.99 14.29 -9.27
C ARG A 4 3.42 14.76 -8.90
N PRO A 5 3.66 16.08 -8.76
CA PRO A 5 4.99 16.65 -8.60
C PRO A 5 5.59 16.45 -7.20
N GLU A 6 4.80 16.06 -6.20
CA GLU A 6 5.26 15.96 -4.81
C GLU A 6 6.35 14.87 -4.67
N ALA A 7 7.42 15.20 -3.92
CA ALA A 7 8.58 14.33 -3.75
C ALA A 7 8.26 13.05 -2.98
N ARG A 8 7.40 13.14 -1.96
CA ARG A 8 6.89 11.99 -1.20
C ARG A 8 5.46 11.70 -1.58
N LYS A 9 5.16 10.43 -1.85
CA LYS A 9 3.83 9.96 -2.26
C LYS A 9 3.44 8.84 -1.31
N ILE A 10 2.43 9.08 -0.48
CA ILE A 10 1.93 8.09 0.49
C ILE A 10 0.56 7.62 0.01
N LEU A 11 0.36 6.30 0.00
CA LEU A 11 -0.93 5.66 -0.24
C LEU A 11 -1.35 4.93 1.04
N MET A 12 -2.40 5.42 1.68
CA MET A 12 -3.03 4.78 2.83
C MET A 12 -4.27 4.01 2.37
N MET A 13 -4.26 2.69 2.55
CA MET A 13 -5.40 1.81 2.31
C MET A 13 -6.16 1.63 3.62
N ILE A 14 -7.48 1.81 3.61
CA ILE A 14 -8.35 1.47 4.74
C ILE A 14 -9.33 0.44 4.22
N SER A 15 -9.36 -0.76 4.81
CA SER A 15 -10.17 -1.87 4.33
C SER A 15 -10.75 -2.67 5.48
N ASP A 16 -11.99 -3.09 5.33
CA ASP A 16 -12.79 -3.85 6.27
C ASP A 16 -12.98 -5.32 5.85
N GLY A 17 -12.14 -5.85 4.95
CA GLY A 17 -12.37 -7.20 4.42
C GLY A 17 -11.25 -7.80 3.56
N ALA A 18 -11.47 -9.03 3.12
CA ALA A 18 -10.63 -9.75 2.18
C ALA A 18 -11.08 -9.49 0.72
N PRO A 19 -10.21 -9.70 -0.29
CA PRO A 19 -10.61 -9.50 -1.68
C PRO A 19 -11.60 -10.61 -2.11
N VAL A 20 -12.88 -10.27 -2.22
CA VAL A 20 -13.96 -11.20 -2.59
C VAL A 20 -14.84 -10.55 -3.66
N ASP A 21 -15.08 -11.30 -4.74
CA ASP A 21 -16.05 -10.97 -5.78
C ASP A 21 -16.53 -12.28 -6.44
N ASP A 22 -17.79 -12.62 -6.24
CA ASP A 22 -18.40 -13.89 -6.69
C ASP A 22 -18.33 -14.06 -8.20
N SER A 23 -18.51 -12.97 -8.95
CA SER A 23 -18.49 -12.99 -10.41
C SER A 23 -17.09 -13.37 -10.92
N THR A 24 -16.04 -12.76 -10.38
CA THR A 24 -14.66 -13.13 -10.68
C THR A 24 -14.35 -14.56 -10.25
N LEU A 25 -14.80 -15.01 -9.09
CA LEU A 25 -14.50 -16.35 -8.58
C LEU A 25 -15.25 -17.47 -9.31
N SER A 26 -16.39 -17.17 -9.93
CA SER A 26 -17.20 -18.17 -10.65
C SER A 26 -16.49 -18.78 -11.87
N VAL A 27 -15.56 -18.03 -12.48
CA VAL A 27 -14.85 -18.44 -13.71
C VAL A 27 -13.33 -18.52 -13.54
N ASN A 28 -12.81 -18.30 -12.32
CA ASN A 28 -11.39 -18.33 -12.02
C ASN A 28 -11.07 -19.30 -10.88
N ALA A 29 -9.79 -19.62 -10.70
CA ALA A 29 -9.34 -20.34 -9.52
C ALA A 29 -9.67 -19.55 -8.24
N GLY A 30 -10.06 -20.24 -7.17
CA GLY A 30 -10.53 -19.61 -5.92
C GLY A 30 -9.54 -18.66 -5.24
N ASN A 31 -8.25 -18.72 -5.59
CA ASN A 31 -7.20 -17.84 -5.07
C ASN A 31 -6.78 -16.72 -6.05
N TYR A 32 -7.52 -16.51 -7.15
CA TYR A 32 -7.16 -15.55 -8.18
C TYR A 32 -7.03 -14.13 -7.62
N LEU A 33 -8.04 -13.67 -6.88
CA LEU A 33 -8.09 -12.32 -6.30
C LEU A 33 -7.01 -12.13 -5.23
N GLU A 34 -6.76 -13.13 -4.39
CA GLU A 34 -5.69 -13.07 -3.40
C GLU A 34 -4.32 -12.95 -4.09
N ARG A 35 -4.05 -13.80 -5.09
CA ARG A 35 -2.79 -13.77 -5.84
C ARG A 35 -2.61 -12.43 -6.54
N HIS A 36 -3.68 -11.90 -7.13
CA HIS A 36 -3.65 -10.59 -7.78
C HIS A 36 -3.38 -9.46 -6.78
N LEU A 37 -4.06 -9.45 -5.62
CA LEU A 37 -3.83 -8.46 -4.57
C LEU A 37 -2.37 -8.48 -4.10
N ARG A 38 -1.81 -9.66 -3.80
CA ARG A 38 -0.40 -9.82 -3.43
C ARG A 38 0.53 -9.29 -4.51
N HIS A 39 0.24 -9.57 -5.77
CA HIS A 39 1.02 -9.08 -6.90
C HIS A 39 1.02 -7.55 -6.96
N ILE A 40 -0.16 -6.92 -6.88
CA ILE A 40 -0.27 -5.46 -6.96
C ILE A 40 0.42 -4.79 -5.78
N ILE A 41 0.22 -5.28 -4.55
CA ILE A 41 0.91 -4.75 -3.37
C ILE A 41 2.43 -4.84 -3.55
N TRP A 42 2.92 -6.01 -3.99
CA TRP A 42 4.35 -6.18 -4.25
C TRP A 42 4.89 -5.20 -5.30
N GLN A 43 4.15 -4.94 -6.39
CA GLN A 43 4.56 -3.95 -7.39
C GLN A 43 4.61 -2.55 -6.78
N VAL A 44 3.64 -2.17 -5.96
CA VAL A 44 3.64 -0.84 -5.31
C VAL A 44 4.79 -0.73 -4.33
N GLU A 45 4.98 -1.70 -3.43
CA GLU A 45 6.02 -1.63 -2.40
C GLU A 45 7.45 -1.71 -2.96
N ASN A 46 7.67 -2.45 -4.05
CA ASN A 46 9.02 -2.75 -4.54
C ASN A 46 9.38 -2.08 -5.86
N ARG A 47 8.40 -1.58 -6.61
CA ARG A 47 8.62 -0.99 -7.94
C ARG A 47 8.04 0.41 -8.11
N SER A 48 7.49 1.00 -7.05
CA SER A 48 6.97 2.37 -7.05
C SER A 48 7.66 3.19 -5.97
N PRO A 49 7.85 4.52 -6.16
CA PRO A 49 8.27 5.42 -5.10
C PRO A 49 7.14 5.72 -4.09
N VAL A 50 6.03 5.00 -4.17
CA VAL A 50 4.86 5.19 -3.31
C VAL A 50 5.06 4.42 -2.01
N GLU A 51 5.02 5.15 -0.89
CA GLU A 51 4.99 4.57 0.45
C GLU A 51 3.58 4.05 0.72
N LEU A 52 3.43 2.73 0.84
CA LEU A 52 2.14 2.07 1.07
C LEU A 52 1.97 1.74 2.55
N ILE A 53 0.80 2.06 3.10
CA ILE A 53 0.38 1.69 4.45
C ILE A 53 -1.07 1.23 4.43
N ALA A 54 -1.43 0.27 5.29
CA ALA A 54 -2.79 -0.26 5.39
C ALA A 54 -3.34 -0.22 6.81
N ILE A 55 -4.64 0.04 6.93
CA ILE A 55 -5.44 -0.08 8.15
C ILE A 55 -6.55 -1.08 7.87
N GLY A 56 -6.56 -2.20 8.60
CA GLY A 56 -7.61 -3.21 8.56
C GLY A 56 -8.64 -2.94 9.65
N ILE A 57 -9.93 -2.89 9.33
CA ILE A 57 -11.00 -2.74 10.33
C ILE A 57 -11.70 -4.09 10.52
N GLY A 58 -11.59 -4.65 11.72
CA GLY A 58 -12.13 -5.97 12.05
C GLY A 58 -11.50 -7.14 11.28
N HIS A 59 -10.49 -6.88 10.44
CA HIS A 59 -9.87 -7.85 9.55
C HIS A 59 -8.36 -7.69 9.52
N ASP A 60 -7.66 -8.83 9.62
CA ASP A 60 -6.20 -8.84 9.54
C ASP A 60 -5.70 -8.65 8.10
N VAL A 61 -5.14 -7.45 7.86
CA VAL A 61 -4.51 -7.06 6.59
C VAL A 61 -2.99 -7.18 6.64
N THR A 62 -2.39 -7.50 7.79
CA THR A 62 -0.92 -7.63 7.96
C THR A 62 -0.33 -8.77 7.13
N ARG A 63 -1.16 -9.75 6.76
CA ARG A 63 -0.81 -10.83 5.82
C ARG A 63 -0.51 -10.38 4.39
N TYR A 64 -0.88 -9.14 4.03
CA TYR A 64 -0.73 -8.62 2.67
C TYR A 64 0.22 -7.44 2.58
N TYR A 65 0.18 -6.52 3.55
CA TYR A 65 0.91 -5.26 3.51
C TYR A 65 2.06 -5.27 4.52
N LYS A 66 3.25 -4.81 4.11
CA LYS A 66 4.42 -4.75 4.99
C LYS A 66 4.24 -3.76 6.15
N ARG A 67 3.54 -2.65 5.90
CA ARG A 67 3.20 -1.62 6.89
C ARG A 67 1.70 -1.64 7.08
N ALA A 68 1.23 -2.28 8.15
CA ALA A 68 -0.17 -2.43 8.44
C ALA A 68 -0.48 -2.36 9.93
N VAL A 69 -1.71 -1.98 10.23
CA VAL A 69 -2.32 -2.04 11.56
C VAL A 69 -3.74 -2.53 11.42
N THR A 70 -4.20 -3.31 12.38
CA THR A 70 -5.58 -3.79 12.44
C THR A 70 -6.23 -3.18 13.65
N ILE A 71 -7.36 -2.50 13.44
CA ILE A 71 -8.22 -1.93 14.47
C ILE A 71 -9.48 -2.77 14.61
N VAL A 72 -10.10 -2.74 15.78
CA VAL A 72 -11.30 -3.55 16.03
C VAL A 72 -12.52 -2.91 15.36
N ASP A 73 -12.65 -1.60 15.48
CA ASP A 73 -13.76 -0.81 14.96
C ASP A 73 -13.28 0.49 14.28
N ALA A 74 -14.20 1.22 13.64
CA ALA A 74 -13.88 2.46 12.94
C ALA A 74 -13.67 3.66 13.88
N GLU A 75 -14.02 3.55 15.16
CA GLU A 75 -13.90 4.64 16.12
C GLU A 75 -12.43 4.88 16.47
N GLU A 76 -11.61 3.83 16.45
CA GLU A 76 -10.15 3.89 16.60
C GLU A 76 -9.40 4.49 15.39
N LEU A 77 -10.06 4.60 14.23
CA LEU A 77 -9.42 4.94 12.96
C LEU A 77 -8.67 6.29 13.01
N GLY A 78 -9.29 7.31 13.61
CA GLY A 78 -8.69 8.65 13.66
C GLY A 78 -7.37 8.71 14.44
N GLY A 79 -7.32 8.01 15.58
CA GLY A 79 -6.10 7.90 16.38
C GLY A 79 -5.01 7.16 15.63
N VAL A 80 -5.34 5.99 15.10
CA VAL A 80 -4.39 5.13 14.38
C VAL A 80 -3.88 5.77 13.09
N MET A 81 -4.72 6.48 12.33
CA MET A 81 -4.28 7.25 11.16
C MET A 81 -3.21 8.28 11.54
N THR A 82 -3.41 8.98 12.66
CA THR A 82 -2.47 10.01 13.13
C THR A 82 -1.14 9.39 13.56
N GLU A 83 -1.18 8.31 14.33
CA GLU A 83 0.02 7.58 14.77
C GLU A 83 0.81 7.04 13.58
N LYS A 84 0.13 6.42 12.61
CA LYS A 84 0.77 5.86 11.41
C LYS A 84 1.37 6.91 10.50
N LEU A 85 0.75 8.07 10.38
CA LEU A 85 1.36 9.19 9.68
C LEU A 85 2.59 9.69 10.44
N ALA A 86 2.54 9.82 11.77
CA ALA A 86 3.69 10.22 12.57
C ALA A 86 4.88 9.23 12.46
N GLU A 87 4.62 7.92 12.44
CA GLU A 87 5.62 6.88 12.17
C GLU A 87 6.26 7.08 10.78
N LEU A 88 5.45 7.29 9.73
CA LEU A 88 5.93 7.53 8.37
C LEU A 88 6.79 8.79 8.22
N PHE A 89 6.53 9.83 9.02
CA PHE A 89 7.33 11.05 9.00
C PHE A 89 8.59 10.98 9.87
N SER A 90 8.65 10.08 10.86
CA SER A 90 9.80 9.90 11.75
C SER A 90 10.85 8.92 11.21
N GLU A 91 10.43 7.94 10.40
CA GLU A 91 11.38 7.14 9.60
C GLU A 91 12.06 8.03 8.55
N THR A 92 13.39 8.04 8.54
CA THR A 92 14.20 8.89 7.65
C THR A 92 13.77 8.69 6.19
N PRO A 93 13.48 9.76 5.42
CA PRO A 93 13.01 9.61 4.06
C PRO A 93 14.04 8.82 3.23
N PRO A 94 13.61 7.84 2.42
CA PRO A 94 14.51 7.11 1.55
C PRO A 94 15.25 8.11 0.65
N ALA A 95 16.57 7.98 0.58
CA ALA A 95 17.41 8.84 -0.23
C ALA A 95 16.87 8.87 -1.68
N PRO A 96 16.79 10.04 -2.33
CA PRO A 96 16.25 10.13 -3.68
C PRO A 96 17.04 9.21 -4.59
N THR A 97 16.34 8.23 -5.19
CA THR A 97 16.90 7.37 -6.24
C THR A 97 17.30 8.26 -7.40
N LYS A 98 18.61 8.50 -7.53
CA LYS A 98 19.19 9.24 -8.65
C LYS A 98 18.82 8.49 -9.93
N THR A 99 17.82 8.99 -10.65
CA THR A 99 17.55 8.60 -12.03
C THR A 99 18.83 8.83 -12.82
N SER A 100 19.51 7.74 -13.20
CA SER A 100 20.73 7.83 -14.01
C SER A 100 20.37 8.50 -15.34
N GLY A 101 20.82 9.74 -15.52
CA GLY A 101 20.62 10.47 -16.77
C GLY A 101 21.14 9.67 -17.96
N ARG A 102 20.27 9.42 -18.94
CA ARG A 102 20.69 8.96 -20.26
C ARG A 102 21.62 10.02 -20.85
N LYS A 103 22.91 9.65 -20.93
CA LYS A 103 23.98 10.34 -21.66
C LYS A 103 23.47 10.72 -23.07
N ARG A 104 23.42 12.01 -23.38
CA ARG A 104 23.40 12.51 -24.76
C ARG A 104 24.78 12.22 -25.37
N LEU A 105 24.81 11.44 -26.45
CA LEU A 105 25.96 11.35 -27.35
C LEU A 105 25.74 12.34 -28.50
N HIS A 106 26.85 12.96 -28.90
CA HIS A 106 26.99 13.98 -29.93
C HIS A 106 26.47 13.55 -31.30
#